data_AF-A0A7Y4IEY9-F1
#
_entry.id   AF-A0A7Y4IEY9-F1
#
_cell.length_a   1.000
_cell.length_b   1.000
_cell.length_c   1.000
_cell.angle_alpha   90.00
_cell.angle_beta   90.00
_cell.angle_gamma   90.00
#
_symmetry.space_group_name_H-M   'P 1'
#
loop_
_entity.id
_entity.type
_entity.pdbx_description
1 polymer ?
#
loop_
_entity_poly.entity_id
_entity_poly.type
_entity_poly.pdbx_seq_one_letter_code
_entity_poly.pdbx_strand_id
1 'polypeptide(L)'
;MRGDQWGAMAAVVMALTGCGEDDTYTYDVTLDAETLAQVPTECSEFVEPAQGPAVGLEAQQRWTIRRGEMDSMYLEVPDIDFQTPNNAYVINGDGEPDVLMGSVGADGGYQFIHIQTRLDETHKLSALGNEHAFRIAINNKDLDDAIQGTVWVRNEHVERDPVNGSTIASGCASAVRFTGRRVAE
;
A
#
# COMPACT_ATOMS: atom_id res chain seq x y z
N MET A 1 5.21 -20.96 50.64
CA MET A 1 3.99 -21.74 50.32
C MET A 1 3.25 -21.00 49.22
N ARG A 2 3.08 -21.67 48.06
CA ARG A 2 2.16 -21.36 46.92
C ARG A 2 2.40 -20.00 46.25
N GLY A 3 2.93 -19.91 45.03
CA GLY A 3 2.47 -20.60 43.81
C GLY A 3 1.42 -19.71 43.12
N ASP A 4 1.31 -19.60 41.81
CA ASP A 4 2.10 -20.06 40.67
C ASP A 4 1.41 -19.43 39.44
N GLN A 5 2.16 -19.01 38.42
CA GLN A 5 1.78 -18.92 36.99
C GLN A 5 0.57 -18.01 36.63
N TRP A 6 0.66 -17.17 35.62
CA TRP A 6 0.25 -17.41 34.22
C TRP A 6 0.52 -16.06 33.51
N GLY A 7 1.06 -15.93 32.30
CA GLY A 7 1.67 -16.85 31.36
C GLY A 7 2.52 -15.97 30.44
N ALA A 8 3.83 -16.22 30.41
CA ALA A 8 4.69 -15.62 29.40
C ALA A 8 4.41 -16.38 28.10
N MET A 9 3.67 -15.77 27.18
CA MET A 9 3.64 -16.18 25.79
C MET A 9 5.05 -15.95 25.24
N ALA A 10 5.87 -17.01 25.31
CA ALA A 10 7.11 -17.09 24.57
C ALA A 10 6.74 -17.05 23.08
N ALA A 11 6.94 -15.90 22.45
CA ALA A 11 7.00 -15.83 21.00
C ALA A 11 8.18 -16.70 20.57
N VAL A 12 7.86 -17.88 20.06
CA VAL A 12 8.82 -18.78 19.46
C VAL A 12 9.23 -18.14 18.14
N VAL A 13 10.28 -17.31 18.18
CA VAL A 13 11.04 -16.95 16.98
C VAL A 13 11.76 -18.23 16.56
N MET A 14 11.17 -18.97 15.64
CA MET A 14 11.86 -20.07 14.97
C MET A 14 12.97 -19.47 14.12
N ALA A 15 14.18 -19.41 14.70
CA ALA A 15 15.41 -19.24 13.96
C ALA A 15 15.63 -20.50 13.11
N LEU A 16 15.07 -20.52 11.90
CA LEU A 16 15.53 -21.40 10.85
C LEU A 16 16.79 -20.79 10.27
N THR A 17 17.93 -21.17 10.85
CA THR A 17 19.26 -20.91 10.29
C THR A 17 19.45 -21.79 9.05
N GLY A 18 18.82 -21.37 7.94
CA GLY A 18 19.26 -21.72 6.60
C GLY A 18 20.37 -20.75 6.19
N CYS A 19 21.49 -21.27 5.67
CA CYS A 19 22.53 -20.44 5.11
C CYS A 19 22.00 -19.71 3.85
N GLY A 20 21.65 -18.44 4.00
CA GLY A 20 21.31 -17.48 2.95
C GLY A 20 21.33 -16.11 3.60
N GLU A 21 21.71 -15.05 2.87
CA GLU A 21 21.47 -13.68 3.35
C GLU A 21 20.01 -13.58 3.79
N ASP A 22 19.74 -12.87 4.90
CA ASP A 22 18.35 -12.62 5.30
C ASP A 22 17.62 -11.96 4.13
N ASP A 23 16.73 -12.71 3.48
CA ASP A 23 15.87 -12.28 2.36
C ASP A 23 14.78 -11.29 2.83
N THR A 24 14.96 -10.76 4.03
CA THR A 24 14.09 -9.81 4.71
C THR A 24 14.81 -8.47 4.86
N TYR A 25 14.13 -7.40 4.47
CA TYR A 25 14.67 -6.05 4.44
C TYR A 25 13.69 -5.11 5.13
N THR A 26 14.12 -4.51 6.24
CA THR A 26 13.31 -3.56 7.00
C THR A 26 13.75 -2.13 6.69
N TYR A 27 12.78 -1.25 6.43
CA TYR A 27 13.01 0.15 6.11
C TYR A 27 12.20 1.07 7.02
N ASP A 28 12.85 2.11 7.54
CA ASP A 28 12.14 3.29 8.03
C ASP A 28 11.80 4.16 6.83
N VAL A 29 10.51 4.29 6.55
CA VAL A 29 9.94 4.94 5.37
C VAL A 29 9.36 6.29 5.75
N THR A 30 9.68 7.30 4.95
CA THR A 30 9.13 8.64 5.02
C THR A 30 8.32 8.92 3.76
N LEU A 31 7.03 9.14 3.92
CA LEU A 31 6.18 9.70 2.87
C LEU A 31 6.43 11.21 2.79
N ASP A 32 6.44 11.75 1.58
CA ASP A 32 6.71 13.17 1.34
C ASP A 32 5.64 14.06 1.98
N ALA A 33 6.03 14.86 2.97
CA ALA A 33 5.11 15.65 3.78
C ALA A 33 4.37 16.73 2.98
N GLU A 34 5.02 17.32 1.98
CA GLU A 34 4.39 18.29 1.08
C GLU A 34 3.30 17.62 0.24
N THR A 35 3.61 16.46 -0.34
CA THR A 35 2.66 15.65 -1.11
C THR A 35 1.52 15.13 -0.23
N LEU A 36 1.77 14.77 1.03
CA LEU A 36 0.72 14.38 1.98
C LEU A 36 -0.20 15.55 2.37
N ALA A 37 0.31 16.77 2.43
CA ALA A 37 -0.50 17.96 2.76
C ALA A 37 -1.33 18.44 1.57
N GLN A 38 -0.85 18.23 0.35
CA GLN A 38 -1.54 18.55 -0.89
C GLN A 38 -1.36 17.42 -1.90
N VAL A 39 -2.22 16.41 -1.80
CA VAL A 39 -2.09 15.21 -2.63
C VAL A 39 -2.38 15.54 -4.10
N PRO A 40 -1.40 15.38 -5.00
CA PRO A 40 -1.60 15.55 -6.43
C PRO A 40 -2.61 14.52 -6.91
N THR A 41 -3.63 15.00 -7.63
CA THR A 41 -4.73 14.17 -8.10
C THR A 41 -5.01 14.49 -9.57
N GLU A 42 -5.02 13.43 -10.38
CA GLU A 42 -5.37 13.48 -11.80
C GLU A 42 -6.72 12.82 -11.99
N CYS A 43 -7.67 13.53 -12.59
CA CYS A 43 -9.03 13.05 -12.78
C CYS A 43 -9.42 13.03 -14.27
N SER A 44 -10.28 12.09 -14.63
CA SER A 44 -10.98 12.09 -15.92
C SER A 44 -11.95 13.27 -16.04
N GLU A 45 -12.37 13.61 -17.26
CA GLU A 45 -13.12 14.84 -17.60
C GLU A 45 -14.39 15.11 -16.78
N PHE A 46 -15.02 14.08 -16.21
CA PHE A 46 -16.29 14.19 -15.48
C PHE A 46 -16.13 14.42 -13.97
N VAL A 47 -14.90 14.43 -13.46
CA VAL A 47 -14.63 14.60 -12.02
C VAL A 47 -13.75 15.81 -11.80
N GLU A 48 -14.23 16.76 -10.99
CA GLU A 48 -13.43 17.92 -10.60
C GLU A 48 -12.32 17.49 -9.61
N PRO A 49 -11.04 17.78 -9.91
CA PRO A 49 -9.96 17.46 -8.99
C PRO A 49 -10.05 18.36 -7.75
N ALA A 50 -10.06 17.73 -6.58
CA ALA A 50 -9.94 18.38 -5.29
C ALA A 50 -8.52 18.21 -4.75
N GLN A 51 -8.05 19.23 -4.04
CA GLN A 51 -6.76 19.20 -3.35
C GLN A 51 -6.95 19.31 -1.85
N GLY A 52 -6.02 18.71 -1.12
CA GLY A 52 -6.09 18.64 0.33
C GLY A 52 -5.23 17.51 0.88
N PRO A 53 -5.22 17.35 2.20
CA PRO A 53 -4.36 16.39 2.86
C PRO A 53 -4.86 14.97 2.70
N ALA A 54 -3.94 14.01 2.73
CA ALA A 54 -4.27 12.63 3.06
C ALA A 54 -4.62 12.51 4.55
N VAL A 55 -5.60 11.66 4.86
CA VAL A 55 -6.01 11.32 6.24
C VAL A 55 -5.94 9.81 6.39
N GLY A 56 -5.38 9.34 7.51
CA GLY A 56 -5.17 7.90 7.78
C GLY A 56 -3.80 7.38 7.34
N LEU A 57 -3.01 8.18 6.61
CA LEU A 57 -1.67 7.80 6.17
C LEU A 57 -0.60 8.54 6.97
N GLU A 58 0.12 7.82 7.83
CA GLU A 58 1.20 8.41 8.64
C GLU A 58 2.43 8.73 7.79
N ALA A 59 3.06 9.89 8.03
CA ALA A 59 4.23 10.32 7.25
C ALA A 59 5.49 9.47 7.52
N GLN A 60 5.59 8.87 8.70
CA GLN A 60 6.71 8.02 9.11
C GLN A 60 6.17 6.61 9.36
N GLN A 61 6.74 5.62 8.71
CA GLN A 61 6.26 4.24 8.74
C GLN A 61 7.43 3.27 8.77
N ARG A 62 7.17 2.02 9.17
CA ARG A 62 8.14 0.94 9.07
C ARG A 62 7.60 -0.14 8.17
N TRP A 63 8.35 -0.48 7.12
CA TRP A 63 7.97 -1.46 6.12
C TRP A 63 8.95 -2.62 6.12
N THR A 64 8.43 -3.82 5.89
CA THR A 64 9.25 -5.05 5.80
C THR A 64 9.04 -5.69 4.43
N ILE A 65 10.11 -5.85 3.67
CA ILE A 65 10.09 -6.51 2.37
C ILE A 65 10.72 -7.88 2.52
N ARG A 66 10.07 -8.93 2.01
CA ARG A 66 10.61 -10.29 1.98
C ARG A 66 10.63 -10.81 0.55
N ARG A 67 11.74 -11.40 0.14
CA ARG A 67 11.83 -12.16 -1.12
C ARG A 67 11.19 -13.53 -0.93
N GLY A 68 10.39 -13.93 -1.91
CA GLY A 68 9.86 -15.28 -2.04
C GLY A 68 10.53 -16.05 -3.17
N GLU A 69 9.92 -17.16 -3.57
CA GLU A 69 10.39 -17.95 -4.71
C GLU A 69 10.00 -17.29 -6.05
N MET A 70 10.76 -17.57 -7.12
CA MET A 70 10.39 -17.23 -8.51
C MET A 70 9.93 -15.77 -8.70
N ASP A 71 10.79 -14.83 -8.26
CA ASP A 71 10.59 -13.37 -8.35
C ASP A 71 9.40 -12.80 -7.54
N SER A 72 8.76 -13.63 -6.70
CA SER A 72 7.72 -13.16 -5.79
C SER A 72 8.30 -12.33 -4.65
N MET A 73 7.53 -11.32 -4.24
CA MET A 73 7.88 -10.41 -3.16
C MET A 73 6.68 -10.26 -2.23
N TYR A 74 6.96 -10.06 -0.94
CA TYR A 74 5.96 -9.69 0.06
C TYR A 74 6.38 -8.38 0.70
N LEU A 75 5.44 -7.45 0.79
CA LEU A 75 5.63 -6.16 1.46
C LEU A 75 4.61 -6.06 2.60
N GLU A 76 5.12 -6.03 3.82
CA GLU A 76 4.33 -5.72 5.01
C GLU A 76 4.42 -4.20 5.28
N VAL A 77 3.26 -3.56 5.42
CA VAL A 77 3.10 -2.13 5.69
C VAL A 77 2.14 -1.94 6.86
N PRO A 78 2.13 -0.77 7.54
CA PRO A 78 1.04 -0.43 8.44
C PRO A 78 -0.33 -0.55 7.75
N ASP A 79 -1.38 -0.73 8.55
CA ASP A 79 -2.78 -0.83 8.08
C ASP A 79 -3.09 0.25 7.04
N ILE A 80 -3.50 -0.20 5.84
CA ILE A 80 -3.91 0.66 4.74
C ILE A 80 -5.38 0.94 4.93
N ASP A 81 -5.67 2.01 5.66
CA ASP A 81 -6.97 2.66 5.74
C ASP A 81 -6.76 4.18 5.64
N PHE A 82 -6.89 4.72 4.43
CA PHE A 82 -6.69 6.14 4.21
C PHE A 82 -7.62 6.72 3.15
N GLN A 83 -7.76 8.04 3.22
CA GLN A 83 -8.49 8.84 2.24
C GLN A 83 -7.67 10.06 1.80
N THR A 84 -7.85 10.43 0.54
CA THR A 84 -7.43 11.71 -0.05
C THR A 84 -8.71 12.42 -0.55
N PRO A 85 -8.65 13.69 -1.00
CA PRO A 85 -9.85 14.43 -1.40
C PRO A 85 -10.76 13.77 -2.44
N ASN A 86 -10.20 12.97 -3.37
CA ASN A 86 -10.98 12.26 -4.40
C ASN A 86 -10.79 10.74 -4.38
N ASN A 87 -9.94 10.22 -3.49
CA ASN A 87 -9.66 8.79 -3.43
C ASN A 87 -9.72 8.28 -2.00
N ALA A 88 -9.89 6.98 -1.85
CA ALA A 88 -9.67 6.27 -0.62
C ALA A 88 -9.36 4.81 -0.90
N TYR A 89 -8.74 4.16 0.08
CA TYR A 89 -8.41 2.75 -0.03
C TYR A 89 -8.39 2.09 1.34
N VAL A 90 -8.97 0.88 1.40
CA VAL A 90 -8.92 0.00 2.56
C VAL A 90 -8.57 -1.41 2.08
N ILE A 91 -7.66 -2.13 2.76
CA ILE A 91 -7.40 -3.54 2.43
C ILE A 91 -8.32 -4.46 3.24
N ASN A 92 -8.31 -4.33 4.56
CA ASN A 92 -9.16 -5.08 5.50
C ASN A 92 -9.71 -4.22 6.65
N GLY A 93 -9.06 -3.10 7.01
CA GLY A 93 -9.49 -2.17 8.05
C GLY A 93 -9.54 -2.80 9.44
N ASP A 94 -8.64 -3.74 9.73
CA ASP A 94 -8.59 -4.43 11.02
C ASP A 94 -7.61 -3.77 12.02
N GLY A 95 -6.89 -2.72 11.59
CA GLY A 95 -5.92 -2.01 12.42
C GLY A 95 -4.57 -2.72 12.56
N GLU A 96 -4.39 -3.87 11.89
CA GLU A 96 -3.14 -4.64 11.89
C GLU A 96 -2.35 -4.39 10.59
N PRO A 97 -1.04 -4.69 10.56
CA PRO A 97 -0.25 -4.54 9.34
C PRO A 97 -0.79 -5.35 8.15
N ASP A 98 -0.83 -4.72 6.98
CA ASP A 98 -1.23 -5.34 5.73
C ASP A 98 -0.05 -5.99 5.01
N VAL A 99 -0.29 -7.13 4.36
CA VAL A 99 0.70 -7.82 3.53
C VAL A 99 0.28 -7.79 2.07
N LEU A 100 1.09 -7.11 1.26
CA LEU A 100 0.93 -7.03 -0.18
C LEU A 100 1.84 -8.03 -0.88
N MET A 101 1.27 -8.75 -1.85
CA MET A 101 2.07 -9.54 -2.78
C MET A 101 2.54 -8.66 -3.93
N GLY A 102 3.75 -8.91 -4.40
CA GLY A 102 4.37 -8.19 -5.49
C GLY A 102 5.36 -9.03 -6.26
N SER A 103 6.01 -8.39 -7.22
CA SER A 103 7.04 -9.02 -8.03
C SER A 103 8.15 -8.04 -8.37
N VAL A 104 9.30 -8.59 -8.73
CA VAL A 104 10.42 -7.84 -9.29
C VAL A 104 10.15 -7.54 -10.77
N GLY A 105 10.45 -6.33 -11.21
CA GLY A 105 10.42 -5.94 -12.62
C GLY A 105 11.62 -6.48 -13.39
N ALA A 106 11.45 -6.74 -14.70
CA ALA A 106 12.51 -7.33 -15.53
C ALA A 106 13.81 -6.50 -15.58
N ASP A 107 13.70 -5.17 -15.46
CA ASP A 107 14.83 -4.23 -15.45
C ASP A 107 15.22 -3.78 -14.02
N GLY A 108 14.71 -4.46 -13.00
CA GLY A 108 14.69 -4.02 -11.62
C GLY A 108 13.42 -3.25 -11.26
N GLY A 109 13.38 -2.71 -10.05
CA GLY A 109 12.15 -2.15 -9.48
C GLY A 109 11.23 -3.22 -8.93
N TYR A 110 10.34 -2.81 -8.01
CA TYR A 110 9.45 -3.72 -7.28
C TYR A 110 8.04 -3.13 -7.34
N GLN A 111 7.06 -3.97 -7.65
CA GLN A 111 5.65 -3.56 -7.75
C GLN A 111 4.80 -4.43 -6.85
N PHE A 112 4.03 -3.78 -5.97
CA PHE A 112 3.04 -4.40 -5.10
C PHE A 112 1.69 -3.82 -5.48
N ILE A 113 0.77 -4.65 -5.97
CA ILE A 113 -0.51 -4.20 -6.52
C ILE A 113 -1.64 -4.92 -5.79
N HIS A 114 -2.61 -4.16 -5.32
CA HIS A 114 -3.87 -4.67 -4.78
C HIS A 114 -5.02 -4.04 -5.57
N ILE A 115 -5.98 -4.85 -5.99
CA ILE A 115 -7.15 -4.39 -6.75
C ILE A 115 -8.40 -4.96 -6.09
N GLN A 116 -9.42 -4.13 -5.95
CA GLN A 116 -10.72 -4.50 -5.43
C GLN A 116 -11.82 -3.95 -6.33
N THR A 117 -12.83 -4.77 -6.61
CA THR A 117 -13.90 -4.45 -7.57
C THR A 117 -15.24 -4.15 -6.93
N ARG A 118 -15.36 -4.23 -5.59
CA ARG A 118 -16.51 -3.77 -4.81
C ARG A 118 -16.13 -3.58 -3.35
N LEU A 119 -16.29 -2.38 -2.84
CA LEU A 119 -16.52 -2.17 -1.42
C LEU A 119 -18.01 -2.41 -1.14
N ASP A 120 -18.36 -2.90 0.06
CA ASP A 120 -19.75 -3.00 0.51
C ASP A 120 -20.44 -1.65 0.26
N GLU A 121 -21.65 -1.63 -0.31
CA GLU A 121 -22.39 -0.38 -0.61
C GLU A 121 -22.56 0.49 0.64
N THR A 122 -22.58 -0.13 1.82
CA THR A 122 -22.63 0.56 3.13
C THR A 122 -21.29 1.15 3.57
N HIS A 123 -20.17 0.75 2.95
CA HIS A 123 -18.86 1.31 3.23
C HIS A 123 -18.76 2.72 2.65
N LYS A 124 -18.27 3.68 3.45
CA LYS A 124 -18.22 5.11 3.07
C LYS A 124 -17.46 5.38 1.77
N LEU A 125 -16.58 4.46 1.37
CA LEU A 125 -15.73 4.57 0.19
C LEU A 125 -16.41 4.09 -1.11
N SER A 126 -17.58 3.41 -1.03
CA SER A 126 -18.35 3.00 -2.22
C SER A 126 -18.80 4.19 -3.06
N ALA A 127 -18.98 5.36 -2.44
CA ALA A 127 -19.32 6.61 -3.12
C ALA A 127 -18.18 7.16 -4.00
N LEU A 128 -16.94 6.71 -3.80
CA LEU A 128 -15.77 7.21 -4.52
C LEU A 128 -15.44 6.39 -5.78
N GLY A 129 -16.01 5.20 -5.93
CA GLY A 129 -15.70 4.29 -7.03
C GLY A 129 -16.36 2.94 -6.83
N ASN A 130 -16.47 2.18 -7.92
CA ASN A 130 -16.77 0.75 -7.88
C ASN A 130 -15.56 -0.10 -8.28
N GLU A 131 -14.49 0.48 -8.83
CA GLU A 131 -13.21 -0.18 -9.00
C GLU A 131 -12.11 0.61 -8.27
N HIS A 132 -11.32 -0.09 -7.47
CA HIS A 132 -10.29 0.50 -6.64
C HIS A 132 -8.96 -0.23 -6.89
N ALA A 133 -7.90 0.53 -7.12
CA ALA A 133 -6.56 -0.01 -7.28
C ALA A 133 -5.60 0.75 -6.37
N PHE A 134 -4.73 0.00 -5.71
CA PHE A 134 -3.66 0.51 -4.87
C PHE A 134 -2.35 -0.12 -5.29
N ARG A 135 -1.30 0.67 -5.28
CA ARG A 135 0.02 0.24 -5.69
C ARG A 135 1.10 0.90 -4.88
N ILE A 136 2.09 0.12 -4.47
CA ILE A 136 3.39 0.62 -4.02
C ILE A 136 4.43 0.20 -5.06
N ALA A 137 5.12 1.19 -5.61
CA ALA A 137 6.19 1.00 -6.57
C ALA A 137 7.51 1.47 -5.95
N ILE A 138 8.51 0.59 -5.88
CA ILE A 138 9.89 0.94 -5.53
C ILE A 138 10.69 1.00 -6.83
N ASN A 139 11.33 2.15 -7.07
CA ASN A 139 12.00 2.43 -8.35
C ASN A 139 13.48 2.01 -8.37
N ASN A 140 14.01 1.59 -7.22
CA ASN A 140 15.37 1.09 -7.12
C ASN A 140 15.54 -0.21 -7.90
N LYS A 141 16.70 -0.38 -8.53
CA LYS A 141 17.05 -1.65 -9.16
C LYS A 141 17.21 -2.77 -8.11
N ASP A 142 17.88 -2.45 -7.02
CA ASP A 142 18.26 -3.36 -5.95
C ASP A 142 17.73 -2.85 -4.57
N LEU A 143 17.49 -3.77 -3.63
CA LEU A 143 17.06 -3.44 -2.25
C LEU A 143 18.28 -3.17 -1.36
N ASP A 144 18.93 -2.04 -1.61
CA ASP A 144 20.13 -1.60 -0.89
C ASP A 144 19.78 -0.83 0.41
N ASP A 145 20.69 0.04 0.86
CA ASP A 145 20.54 0.87 2.07
C ASP A 145 19.41 1.89 2.02
N ALA A 146 18.90 2.19 0.82
CA ALA A 146 17.83 3.16 0.64
C ALA A 146 16.88 2.75 -0.47
N ILE A 147 15.59 3.03 -0.27
CA ILE A 147 14.54 2.85 -1.26
C ILE A 147 13.85 4.19 -1.54
N GLN A 148 13.30 4.32 -2.73
CA GLN A 148 12.44 5.44 -3.10
C GLN A 148 11.38 4.96 -4.08
N GLY A 149 10.24 5.64 -4.06
CA GLY A 149 9.11 5.14 -4.81
C GLY A 149 7.86 5.99 -4.72
N THR A 150 6.74 5.36 -5.01
CA THR A 150 5.43 5.99 -5.02
C THR A 150 4.38 5.05 -4.45
N VAL A 151 3.58 5.56 -3.52
CA VAL A 151 2.28 5.02 -3.15
C VAL A 151 1.25 5.64 -4.09
N TRP A 152 0.50 4.82 -4.79
CA TRP A 152 -0.48 5.24 -5.79
C TRP A 152 -1.83 4.62 -5.49
N VAL A 153 -2.88 5.41 -5.62
CA VAL A 153 -4.26 4.98 -5.45
C VAL A 153 -5.10 5.50 -6.61
N ARG A 154 -6.05 4.70 -7.06
CA ARG A 154 -7.06 5.09 -8.03
C ARG A 154 -8.40 4.52 -7.65
N ASN A 155 -9.43 5.35 -7.75
CA ASN A 155 -10.81 4.91 -7.71
C ASN A 155 -11.50 5.33 -9.00
N GLU A 156 -12.23 4.39 -9.58
CA GLU A 156 -12.99 4.57 -10.82
C GLU A 156 -14.44 4.17 -10.59
N HIS A 157 -15.35 4.98 -11.10
CA HIS A 157 -16.71 4.60 -11.42
C HIS A 157 -16.74 4.07 -12.85
N VAL A 158 -16.98 2.78 -12.98
CA VAL A 158 -17.13 2.07 -14.25
C VAL A 158 -18.59 1.72 -14.44
N GLU A 159 -19.22 2.33 -15.43
CA GLU A 159 -20.61 2.06 -15.81
C GLU A 159 -20.73 1.73 -17.30
N ARG A 160 -21.87 1.15 -17.69
CA ARG A 160 -22.20 0.97 -19.10
C ARG A 160 -23.13 2.07 -19.56
N ASP A 161 -22.75 2.73 -20.66
CA ASP A 161 -23.61 3.65 -21.37
C ASP A 161 -24.89 2.92 -21.81
N PRO A 162 -26.08 3.35 -21.36
CA PRO A 162 -27.34 2.68 -21.66
C PRO A 162 -27.78 2.82 -23.13
N VAL A 163 -27.20 3.76 -23.89
CA VAL A 163 -27.55 4.07 -25.28
C VAL A 163 -26.72 3.25 -26.27
N ASN A 164 -25.40 3.19 -26.08
CA ASN A 164 -24.49 2.52 -27.03
C ASN A 164 -23.80 1.27 -26.45
N GLY A 165 -23.98 0.99 -25.15
CA GLY A 165 -23.41 -0.18 -24.47
C GLY A 165 -21.89 -0.10 -24.22
N SER A 166 -21.26 1.03 -24.51
CA SER A 166 -19.84 1.26 -24.22
C SER A 166 -19.58 1.38 -22.72
N THR A 167 -18.35 1.08 -22.32
CA THR A 167 -17.91 1.28 -20.93
C THR A 167 -17.47 2.72 -20.77
N ILE A 168 -18.08 3.42 -19.81
CA ILE A 168 -17.65 4.74 -19.35
C ILE A 168 -16.92 4.52 -18.03
N ALA A 169 -15.66 4.95 -17.98
CA ALA A 169 -14.88 4.95 -16.75
C ALA A 169 -14.54 6.40 -16.40
N SER A 170 -14.94 6.83 -15.21
CA SER A 170 -14.59 8.14 -14.66
C SER A 170 -14.03 7.97 -13.27
N GLY A 171 -12.93 8.64 -12.97
CA GLY A 171 -12.26 8.47 -11.69
C GLY A 171 -11.10 9.43 -11.52
N CYS A 172 -10.45 9.29 -10.38
CA CYS A 172 -9.25 10.04 -10.05
C CYS A 172 -8.14 9.08 -9.62
N ALA A 173 -6.90 9.51 -9.81
CA ALA A 173 -5.73 8.84 -9.32
C ALA A 173 -4.88 9.83 -8.52
N SER A 174 -4.31 9.37 -7.42
CA SER A 174 -3.44 10.14 -6.56
C SER A 174 -2.13 9.41 -6.33
N ALA A 175 -1.04 10.16 -6.16
CA ALA A 175 0.29 9.61 -5.95
C ALA A 175 1.04 10.35 -4.84
N VAL A 176 1.61 9.59 -3.90
CA VAL A 176 2.46 10.10 -2.82
C VAL A 176 3.85 9.51 -2.97
N ARG A 177 4.87 10.38 -3.04
CA ARG A 177 6.27 9.95 -3.11
C ARG A 177 6.75 9.52 -1.72
N PHE A 178 7.70 8.59 -1.69
CA PHE A 178 8.35 8.19 -0.45
C PHE A 178 9.83 7.94 -0.65
N THR A 179 10.56 8.02 0.46
CA THR A 179 11.93 7.51 0.61
C THR A 179 11.95 6.57 1.80
N GLY A 180 12.92 5.67 1.85
CA GLY A 180 13.13 4.80 2.98
C GLY A 180 14.60 4.51 3.18
N ARG A 181 15.00 4.29 4.43
CA ARG A 181 16.36 3.91 4.81
C ARG A 181 16.34 2.56 5.50
N ARG A 182 17.25 1.67 5.09
CA ARG A 182 17.37 0.34 5.67
C ARG A 182 17.73 0.48 7.15
N VAL A 183 17.02 -0.27 7.98
CA VAL A 183 17.34 -0.42 9.40
C VAL A 183 18.46 -1.46 9.48
N ALA A 184 19.62 -1.06 10.01
CA ALA A 184 20.68 -2.00 10.31
C ALA A 184 20.27 -2.83 11.53
N GLU A 185 20.42 -4.16 11.43
CA GLU A 185 20.25 -5.08 12.56
C GLU A 185 21.36 -4.93 13.61
#